data_AF-A0A537GCL2-F1
#
_entry.id   AF-A0A537GCL2-F1
#
_cell.length_a   1.000
_cell.length_b   1.000
_cell.length_c   1.000
_cell.angle_alpha   90.00
_cell.angle_beta   90.00
_cell.angle_gamma   90.00
#
_symmetry.space_group_name_H-M   'P 1'
#
loop_
_entity.id
_entity.type
_entity.pdbx_description
1 polymer ?
#
loop_
_entity_poly.entity_id
_entity_poly.type
_entity_poly.pdbx_seq_one_letter_code
_entity_poly.pdbx_strand_id
1 'polypeptide(L)' 'MKEISRRGEGIARVEGLVVFVPNTKPGDHIKIKITRVSNRFASGEVIQ' A
#
# COMPACT_ATOMS: atom_id res chain seq x y z
N MET A 1 -1.40 -3.70 7.76
CA MET A 1 -1.54 -4.12 6.34
C MET A 1 -2.26 -5.44 6.24
N LYS A 2 -3.06 -5.62 5.18
CA LYS A 2 -4.00 -6.76 5.10
C LYS A 2 -3.49 -7.93 4.25
N GLU A 3 -2.73 -7.66 3.19
CA GLU A 3 -2.24 -8.69 2.27
C GLU A 3 -0.86 -8.31 1.69
N ILE A 4 -0.06 -9.31 1.31
CA ILE A 4 1.20 -9.11 0.57
C ILE A 4 1.04 -9.67 -0.85
N SER A 5 1.50 -8.93 -1.84
CA SER A 5 1.67 -9.41 -3.21
C SER A 5 2.76 -10.48 -3.28
N ARG A 6 2.74 -11.30 -4.34
CA ARG A 6 3.79 -12.31 -4.61
C ARG A 6 5.21 -11.73 -4.72
N ARG A 7 5.34 -10.40 -4.86
CA ARG A 7 6.61 -9.67 -4.95
C ARG A 7 7.06 -9.10 -3.60
N GLY A 8 6.32 -9.33 -2.53
CA GLY A 8 6.62 -8.77 -1.20
C GLY A 8 6.09 -7.35 -0.99
N GLU A 9 5.20 -6.87 -1.87
CA GLU A 9 4.60 -5.54 -1.73
C GLU A 9 3.34 -5.61 -0.88
N GLY A 10 3.18 -4.66 0.02
CA GLY A 10 1.95 -4.48 0.76
C GLY A 10 0.80 -4.02 -0.10
N ILE A 11 -0.34 -4.69 0.07
CA ILE A 11 -1.59 -4.27 -0.56
C ILE A 11 -2.48 -3.67 0.52
N ALA A 12 -2.74 -2.37 0.39
CA ALA A 12 -3.73 -1.65 1.19
C ALA A 12 -4.95 -1.36 0.32
N ARG A 13 -6.13 -1.28 0.94
CA ARG A 13 -7.37 -0.94 0.26
C ARG A 13 -7.99 0.24 0.99
N VAL A 14 -8.07 1.39 0.32
CA VAL A 14 -8.57 2.65 0.87
C VAL A 14 -9.78 3.04 0.04
N GLU A 15 -10.98 3.03 0.63
CA GLU A 15 -12.24 3.43 -0.04
C GLU A 15 -12.50 2.74 -1.39
N GLY A 16 -12.09 1.48 -1.54
CA GLY A 16 -12.24 0.71 -2.78
C GLY A 16 -11.09 0.88 -3.78
N LEU A 17 -10.16 1.81 -3.54
CA LEU A 17 -8.93 1.97 -4.30
C LEU A 17 -7.84 1.03 -3.75
N VAL A 18 -7.22 0.25 -4.64
CA VAL A 18 -6.08 -0.60 -4.30
C VAL A 18 -4.83 0.27 -4.27
N VAL A 19 -4.12 0.25 -3.15
CA VAL A 19 -2.89 0.99 -2.93
C VAL A 19 -1.74 0.00 -2.74
N PHE A 20 -0.75 0.08 -3.63
CA PHE A 20 0.48 -0.70 -3.53
C PHE A 20 1.51 0.09 -2.74
N VAL A 21 2.07 -0.54 -1.71
CA VAL A 21 3.09 0.06 -0.85
C VAL A 21 4.23 -0.96 -0.70
N PRO A 22 5.43 -0.67 -1.21
CA PRO A 22 6.58 -1.55 -1.06
C PRO A 22 7.15 -1.49 0.37
N ASN A 23 7.91 -2.52 0.77
CA ASN A 23 8.63 -2.62 2.06
C ASN A 23 7.75 -2.72 3.30
N THR A 24 6.69 -3.51 3.23
CA THR A 24 5.68 -3.56 4.29
C THR A 24 5.19 -4.97 4.55
N LYS A 25 4.88 -5.28 5.80
CA LYS A 25 4.50 -6.62 6.24
C LYS A 25 3.04 -6.67 6.68
N PRO A 26 2.37 -7.83 6.54
CA PRO A 26 1.01 -8.00 7.02
C PRO A 26 1.04 -7.86 8.55
N GLY A 27 0.07 -7.11 9.07
CA GLY A 27 0.07 -6.66 10.47
C GLY A 27 0.68 -5.28 10.74
N ASP A 28 1.40 -4.67 9.79
CA ASP A 28 2.00 -3.34 10.04
C ASP A 28 0.94 -2.23 10.16
N HIS A 29 1.04 -1.42 11.22
CA HIS A 29 0.29 -0.18 11.43
C HIS A 29 1.23 1.01 11.30
N ILE A 30 1.52 1.39 10.05
CA ILE A 30 2.39 2.50 9.68
C ILE A 30 1.58 3.55 8.93
N LYS A 31 2.05 4.80 8.94
CA LYS A 31 1.52 5.82 8.04
C LYS A 31 2.13 5.62 6.65
N ILE A 32 1.32 5.84 5.63
CA ILE A 32 1.74 5.76 4.24
C ILE A 32 1.38 7.08 3.57
N LYS A 33 2.29 7.59 2.74
CA LYS A 33 2.05 8.76 1.91
C LYS A 33 1.78 8.30 0.51
N ILE A 34 0.61 8.64 -0.02
CA ILE A 34 0.32 8.39 -1.44
C ILE A 34 1.15 9.38 -2.26
N THR A 35 2.03 8.85 -3.09
CA THR A 35 2.91 9.64 -3.97
C THR A 35 2.38 9.70 -5.39
N ARG A 36 1.57 8.70 -5.80
CA ARG A 36 0.98 8.66 -7.13
C ARG A 36 -0.40 7.99 -7.10
N VAL A 37 -1.38 8.65 -7.70
CA VAL A 37 -2.73 8.11 -7.93
C VAL A 37 -2.92 7.86 -9.42
N SER A 38 -3.34 6.65 -9.78
CA SER A 38 -3.71 6.27 -11.14
C SER A 38 -5.19 5.88 -11.18
N ASN A 39 -5.76 5.77 -12.38
CA ASN A 39 -7.20 5.48 -12.56
C ASN A 39 -7.68 4.14 -11.97
N ARG A 40 -6.78 3.17 -11.76
CA ARG A 40 -7.11 1.82 -11.26
C ARG A 40 -6.46 1.47 -9.93
N PHE A 41 -5.42 2.19 -9.53
CA PHE A 41 -4.66 1.93 -8.32
C PHE A 41 -3.90 3.19 -7.89
N ALA A 42 -3.49 3.23 -6.64
CA ALA A 42 -2.52 4.20 -6.16
C ALA A 42 -1.23 3.51 -5.71
N SER A 43 -0.15 4.26 -5.66
CA SER A 43 1.13 3.85 -5.13
C SER A 43 1.52 4.80 -4.02
N GLY A 44 2.01 4.25 -2.92
CA GLY A 44 2.43 5.02 -1.76
C GLY A 44 3.74 4.52 -1.20
N GLU A 45 4.39 5.39 -0.45
CA GLU A 45 5.63 5.09 0.27
C GLU A 45 5.36 5.16 1.77
N VAL A 46 6.09 4.34 2.53
CA VAL A 46 6.01 4.34 3.99
C VAL A 46 6.62 5.62 4.52
N ILE A 47 5.86 6.37 5.31
CA ILE A 47 6.35 7.51 6.08
C ILE A 47 6.09 7.18 7.55
N GLN A 48 7.16 7.07 8.34
CA GLN A 48 7.11 6.60 9.73
C GLN A 48 6.04 7.32 10.57
#